data_AF-A0A4R1QVT9-F1
#
_entry.id   AF-A0A4R1QVT9-F1
#
_cell.length_a   1.000
_cell.length_b   1.000
_cell.length_c   1.000
_cell.angle_alpha   90.00
_cell.angle_beta   90.00
_cell.angle_gamma   90.00
#
_symmetry.space_group_name_H-M   'P 1'
#
loop_
_entity.id
_entity.type
_entity.pdbx_description
1 polymer ?
#
loop_
_entity_poly.entity_id
_entity_poly.type
_entity_poly.pdbx_seq_one_letter_code
_entity_poly.pdbx_strand_id
1 'polypeptide(L)'
;MFGLGGQELLLILVIVLIFFGAEKIPQLAKALGKGMGEFRKAQNDLKQEINSAGEILANGAAAEPASARTDADTPAETAATVICPACQGRNLAGARYCSQCGKLLGDSPKCSVCQRPWQPEEKFCPKCGERRP
;
A
#
# COMPACT_ATOMS: atom_id res chain seq x y z
N MET A 1 -22.91 -47.49 -3.12
CA MET A 1 -22.40 -47.89 -4.44
C MET A 1 -21.69 -46.69 -5.03
N PHE A 2 -20.48 -46.86 -5.59
CA PHE A 2 -19.50 -45.79 -5.83
C PHE A 2 -19.00 -45.09 -4.55
N GLY A 3 -18.26 -45.84 -3.74
CA GLY A 3 -17.25 -45.20 -2.89
C GLY A 3 -16.08 -44.84 -3.80
N LEU A 4 -15.80 -43.55 -3.98
CA LEU A 4 -14.56 -43.10 -4.61
C LEU A 4 -13.40 -43.50 -3.69
N GLY A 5 -12.75 -44.61 -4.00
CA GLY A 5 -11.61 -45.09 -3.25
C GLY A 5 -10.39 -44.21 -3.49
N GLY A 6 -9.37 -44.39 -2.65
CA GLY A 6 -8.06 -43.79 -2.90
C GLY A 6 -7.47 -44.21 -4.25
N GLN A 7 -7.88 -45.37 -4.79
CA GLN A 7 -7.41 -45.91 -6.05
C GLN A 7 -8.02 -45.19 -7.27
N GLU A 8 -9.34 -44.91 -7.29
CA GLU A 8 -9.95 -44.06 -8.31
C GLU A 8 -9.40 -42.63 -8.27
N LEU A 9 -9.23 -42.08 -7.06
CA LEU A 9 -8.67 -40.74 -6.89
C LEU A 9 -7.22 -40.64 -7.41
N LEU A 10 -6.41 -41.68 -7.17
CA LEU A 10 -5.03 -41.77 -7.67
C LEU A 10 -4.99 -41.93 -9.20
N LEU A 11 -5.91 -42.71 -9.80
CA LEU A 11 -6.02 -42.82 -11.25
C LEU A 11 -6.33 -41.46 -11.89
N ILE A 12 -7.30 -40.73 -11.35
CA ILE A 12 -7.68 -39.39 -11.82
C ILE A 12 -6.50 -38.41 -11.64
N LEU A 13 -5.80 -38.47 -10.51
CA LEU A 13 -4.62 -37.64 -10.24
C LEU A 13 -3.51 -37.88 -11.29
N VAL A 14 -3.22 -39.14 -11.63
CA VAL A 14 -2.22 -39.49 -12.66
C VAL A 14 -2.61 -38.93 -14.02
N ILE A 15 -3.88 -39.05 -14.42
CA ILE A 15 -4.38 -38.47 -15.67
C ILE A 15 -4.18 -36.95 -15.68
N VAL A 16 -4.61 -36.25 -14.61
CA VAL A 16 -4.42 -34.80 -14.48
C VAL A 16 -2.93 -34.41 -14.52
N LEU A 17 -2.04 -35.17 -13.87
CA LEU A 17 -0.60 -34.93 -13.90
C LEU A 17 0.04 -35.13 -15.28
N ILE A 18 -0.50 -36.02 -16.12
CA ILE A 18 -0.06 -36.18 -17.52
C ILE A 18 -0.51 -35.00 -18.37
N PHE A 19 -1.78 -34.57 -18.26
CA PHE A 19 -2.31 -33.46 -19.05
C PHE A 19 -1.78 -32.08 -18.65
N PHE A 20 -1.65 -31.81 -17.34
CA PHE A 20 -1.20 -30.51 -16.83
C PHE A 20 0.31 -30.46 -16.51
N GLY A 21 0.97 -31.61 -16.37
CA GLY A 21 2.36 -31.72 -15.95
C GLY A 21 2.56 -31.58 -14.43
N ALA A 22 3.50 -32.36 -13.89
CA ALA A 22 3.79 -32.39 -12.44
C ALA A 22 4.31 -31.05 -11.87
N GLU A 23 4.83 -30.15 -12.70
CA GLU A 23 5.27 -28.81 -12.27
C GLU A 23 4.14 -27.78 -12.13
N LYS A 24 3.03 -27.93 -12.86
CA LYS A 24 1.98 -26.89 -12.87
C LYS A 24 1.13 -26.91 -11.61
N ILE A 25 0.80 -28.09 -11.10
CA ILE A 25 0.07 -28.25 -9.81
C ILE A 25 0.77 -27.51 -8.65
N PRO A 26 2.06 -27.76 -8.33
CA PRO A 26 2.73 -27.06 -7.23
C PRO A 26 3.00 -25.57 -7.54
N GLN A 27 3.13 -25.18 -8.81
CA GLN A 27 3.26 -23.76 -9.19
C GLN A 27 1.96 -22.99 -8.92
N LEU A 28 0.81 -23.55 -9.31
CA LEU A 28 -0.51 -23.00 -9.01
C LEU A 28 -0.79 -22.98 -7.50
N ALA A 29 -0.49 -24.07 -6.78
CA ALA A 29 -0.66 -24.14 -5.33
C ALA A 29 0.19 -23.09 -4.59
N LYS A 30 1.42 -22.82 -5.03
CA LYS A 30 2.27 -21.75 -4.47
C LYS A 30 1.69 -20.35 -4.75
N ALA A 31 1.13 -20.11 -5.94
CA ALA A 31 0.52 -18.83 -6.29
C ALA A 31 -0.78 -18.58 -5.48
N LEU A 32 -1.67 -19.56 -5.44
CA LEU A 32 -2.90 -19.54 -4.63
C LEU A 32 -2.60 -19.43 -3.14
N GLY A 33 -1.60 -20.16 -2.64
CA GLY A 33 -1.18 -20.10 -1.23
C GLY A 33 -0.70 -18.71 -0.80
N LYS A 34 0.11 -18.04 -1.64
CA LYS A 34 0.52 -16.65 -1.40
C LYS A 34 -0.67 -15.69 -1.43
N GLY A 35 -1.49 -15.75 -2.49
CA GLY A 35 -2.67 -14.89 -2.62
C GLY A 35 -3.68 -15.06 -1.48
N MET A 36 -3.95 -16.30 -1.06
CA MET A 36 -4.85 -16.59 0.06
C MET A 36 -4.22 -16.25 1.42
N GLY A 37 -2.89 -16.27 1.55
CA GLY A 37 -2.17 -15.78 2.73
C GLY A 37 -2.34 -14.27 2.92
N GLU A 38 -2.04 -13.48 1.89
CA GLU A 38 -2.25 -12.02 1.89
C GLU A 38 -3.74 -11.67 2.11
N PHE A 39 -4.66 -12.39 1.44
CA PHE A 39 -6.10 -12.18 1.60
C PHE A 39 -6.60 -12.49 3.03
N ARG A 40 -6.05 -13.51 3.69
CA ARG A 40 -6.35 -13.79 5.11
C ARG A 40 -5.78 -12.72 6.04
N LYS A 41 -4.59 -12.19 5.72
CA LYS A 41 -3.95 -11.12 6.49
C LYS A 41 -4.76 -9.82 6.41
N ALA A 42 -5.12 -9.40 5.20
CA ALA A 42 -5.99 -8.24 4.98
C ALA A 42 -7.38 -8.40 5.63
N GLN A 43 -7.99 -9.59 5.56
CA GLN A 43 -9.23 -9.86 6.28
C GLN A 43 -9.07 -9.77 7.80
N ASN A 44 -7.94 -10.19 8.37
CA ASN A 44 -7.70 -10.10 9.81
C ASN A 44 -7.49 -8.65 10.25
N ASP A 45 -6.73 -7.83 9.51
CA ASP A 45 -6.59 -6.38 9.79
C ASP A 45 -7.96 -5.70 9.79
N LEU A 46 -8.75 -5.88 8.72
CA LEU A 46 -10.11 -5.34 8.62
C LEU A 46 -11.00 -5.78 9.80
N LYS A 47 -10.88 -7.03 10.24
CA LYS A 47 -11.66 -7.56 11.37
C LYS A 47 -11.20 -6.98 12.70
N GLN A 48 -9.92 -6.70 12.85
CA GLN A 48 -9.35 -6.04 14.02
C GLN A 48 -9.77 -4.56 14.08
N GLU A 49 -9.70 -3.83 12.96
CA GLU A 49 -10.22 -2.46 12.84
C GLU A 49 -11.73 -2.37 13.17
N ILE A 50 -12.54 -3.27 12.61
CA ILE A 50 -13.99 -3.31 12.88
C ILE A 50 -14.28 -3.64 14.35
N ASN A 51 -13.53 -4.56 14.97
CA ASN A 51 -13.70 -4.89 16.39
C ASN A 51 -13.30 -3.71 17.28
N SER A 52 -12.17 -3.04 17.00
CA SER A 52 -11.74 -1.85 17.75
C SER A 52 -12.71 -0.67 17.57
N ALA A 53 -13.24 -0.45 16.37
CA ALA A 53 -14.28 0.56 16.14
C ALA A 53 -15.60 0.20 16.86
N GLY A 54 -15.98 -1.07 16.88
CA GLY A 54 -17.12 -1.59 17.64
C GLY A 54 -16.96 -1.41 19.15
N GLU A 55 -15.75 -1.56 19.68
CA GLU A 55 -15.45 -1.38 21.10
C GLU A 55 -15.60 0.09 21.56
N ILE A 56 -15.26 1.06 20.69
CA ILE A 56 -15.51 2.48 20.93
C ILE A 56 -17.02 2.80 20.94
N LEU A 57 -17.80 2.14 20.08
CA LEU A 57 -19.27 2.28 20.08
C LEU A 57 -19.95 1.57 21.27
N ALA A 58 -19.32 0.52 21.82
CA ALA A 58 -19.84 -0.23 22.97
C ALA A 58 -19.56 0.43 24.33
N ASN A 59 -18.43 1.13 24.48
CA ASN A 59 -18.02 1.75 25.75
C ASN A 59 -18.29 3.27 25.85
N GLY A 60 -19.06 3.84 24.92
CA GLY A 60 -19.36 5.27 24.83
C GLY A 60 -20.41 5.82 25.82
N ALA A 61 -20.37 5.45 27.10
CA ALA A 61 -21.38 5.87 28.08
C ALA A 61 -20.89 6.04 29.54
N ALA A 62 -19.82 6.82 29.79
CA ALA A 62 -19.76 7.79 30.92
C ALA A 62 -18.41 8.54 31.03
N ALA A 63 -18.49 9.87 31.01
CA ALA A 63 -17.62 10.86 31.68
C ALA A 63 -16.10 10.92 31.38
N GLU A 64 -15.70 12.03 30.72
CA GLU A 64 -14.43 12.72 30.97
C GLU A 64 -14.38 13.26 32.42
N PRO A 65 -13.19 13.51 33.04
CA PRO A 65 -12.51 14.80 32.79
C PRO A 65 -10.96 14.80 32.78
N ALA A 66 -10.40 15.53 31.82
CA ALA A 66 -9.20 16.40 31.87
C ALA A 66 -8.00 16.11 32.82
N SER A 67 -6.79 15.93 32.25
CA SER A 67 -5.69 16.94 32.29
C SER A 67 -4.33 16.48 31.73
N ALA A 68 -3.49 17.47 31.33
CA ALA A 68 -2.07 17.42 30.90
C ALA A 68 -1.78 16.69 29.56
N ARG A 69 -1.55 17.35 28.40
CA ARG A 69 -0.51 18.35 28.01
C ARG A 69 0.91 17.83 28.22
N THR A 70 1.85 17.85 27.27
CA THR A 70 1.91 18.40 25.88
C THR A 70 2.93 17.54 25.07
N ASP A 71 3.36 17.75 23.81
CA ASP A 71 3.35 18.88 22.85
C ASP A 71 3.52 18.40 21.37
N ALA A 72 3.83 19.31 20.43
CA ALA A 72 4.23 19.11 19.01
C ALA A 72 3.10 18.73 18.02
N ASP A 73 2.34 19.70 17.48
CA ASP A 73 2.73 20.67 16.43
C ASP A 73 2.87 20.07 15.03
N THR A 74 1.79 20.19 14.26
CA THR A 74 1.77 20.53 12.82
C THR A 74 0.33 20.94 12.47
N PRO A 75 0.09 22.02 11.71
CA PRO A 75 -1.27 22.46 11.40
C PRO A 75 -2.09 21.41 10.64
N ALA A 76 -3.33 21.22 11.08
CA ALA A 76 -4.38 20.65 10.26
C ALA A 76 -4.81 21.67 9.19
N GLU A 77 -3.91 21.96 8.24
CA GLU A 77 -4.23 22.73 7.05
C GLU A 77 -4.71 21.77 5.96
N THR A 78 -5.88 22.08 5.39
CA THR A 78 -6.65 21.30 4.42
C THR A 78 -5.77 20.45 3.49
N ALA A 79 -5.85 19.12 3.61
CA ALA A 79 -5.10 18.18 2.79
C ALA A 79 -5.54 18.26 1.31
N ALA A 80 -4.98 19.21 0.58
CA ALA A 80 -5.23 19.40 -0.84
C ALA A 80 -4.82 18.15 -1.62
N THR A 81 -5.67 17.72 -2.56
CA THR A 81 -5.38 16.57 -3.42
C THR A 81 -5.02 17.04 -4.82
N VAL A 82 -3.86 16.61 -5.30
CA VAL A 82 -3.36 16.88 -6.65
C VAL A 82 -3.76 15.73 -7.58
N ILE A 83 -4.32 16.07 -8.74
CA ILE A 83 -4.58 15.14 -9.83
C ILE A 83 -3.32 15.01 -10.68
N CYS A 84 -2.87 13.78 -10.93
CA CYS A 84 -1.75 13.54 -11.84
C CYS A 84 -2.14 13.84 -13.29
N PRO A 85 -1.44 14.74 -14.02
CA PRO A 85 -1.77 15.05 -15.41
C PRO A 85 -1.44 13.91 -16.39
N ALA A 86 -0.73 12.86 -15.96
CA ALA A 86 -0.36 11.73 -16.80
C ALA A 86 -1.31 10.52 -16.73
N CYS A 87 -1.95 10.29 -15.58
CA CYS A 87 -2.85 9.15 -15.38
C CYS A 87 -4.14 9.48 -14.60
N GLN A 88 -4.36 10.76 -14.28
CA GLN A 88 -5.50 11.27 -13.49
C GLN A 88 -5.62 10.71 -12.05
N GLY A 89 -4.63 9.92 -11.58
CA GLY A 89 -4.56 9.44 -10.21
C GLY A 89 -4.50 10.57 -9.18
N ARG A 90 -5.31 10.45 -8.11
CA ARG A 90 -5.30 11.37 -6.96
C ARG A 90 -4.07 11.10 -6.09
N ASN A 91 -3.38 12.16 -5.69
CA ASN A 91 -2.23 12.11 -4.79
C ASN A 91 -2.34 13.24 -3.76
N LEU A 92 -1.64 13.08 -2.64
CA LEU A 92 -1.52 14.14 -1.62
C LEU A 92 -0.71 15.32 -2.18
N ALA A 93 -1.05 16.55 -1.80
CA ALA A 93 -0.16 17.69 -2.02
C ALA A 93 1.21 17.43 -1.37
N GLY A 94 2.30 17.82 -2.05
CA GLY A 94 3.67 17.48 -1.65
C GLY A 94 4.15 16.07 -2.03
N ALA A 95 3.31 15.21 -2.65
CA ALA A 95 3.74 13.91 -3.16
C ALA A 95 4.73 14.10 -4.33
N ARG A 96 6.01 13.73 -4.13
CA ARG A 96 7.08 13.92 -5.14
C ARG A 96 6.86 13.11 -6.43
N TYR A 97 6.16 11.99 -6.34
CA TYR A 97 5.83 11.11 -7.47
C TYR A 97 4.39 10.62 -7.37
N CYS A 98 3.79 10.33 -8.52
CA CYS A 98 2.47 9.74 -8.60
C CYS A 98 2.49 8.28 -8.16
N SER A 99 1.73 7.96 -7.10
CA SER A 99 1.53 6.58 -6.60
C SER A 99 1.03 5.59 -7.67
N GLN A 100 0.30 6.07 -8.69
CA GLN A 100 -0.31 5.25 -9.73
C GLN A 100 0.54 5.06 -11.01
N CYS A 101 1.51 5.95 -11.31
CA CYS A 101 2.27 5.88 -12.57
C CYS A 101 3.75 6.29 -12.47
N GLY A 102 4.25 6.62 -11.28
CA GLY A 102 5.65 6.99 -11.05
C GLY A 102 6.09 8.36 -11.58
N LYS A 103 5.29 9.06 -12.41
CA LYS A 103 5.66 10.40 -12.90
C LYS A 103 5.73 11.41 -11.75
N LEU A 104 6.73 12.28 -11.77
CA LEU A 104 6.90 13.36 -10.80
C LEU A 104 5.64 14.23 -10.70
N LEU A 105 5.25 14.53 -9.47
CA LEU A 105 4.19 15.49 -9.14
C LEU A 105 4.82 16.62 -8.32
N GLY A 106 4.29 17.82 -8.47
CA GLY A 106 4.99 19.05 -8.15
C GLY A 106 5.27 19.23 -6.66
N ASP A 107 6.55 19.09 -6.29
CA ASP A 107 7.27 20.13 -5.55
C ASP A 107 8.76 20.04 -5.94
N SER A 108 9.26 21.04 -6.67
CA SER A 108 10.68 21.10 -6.98
C SER A 108 11.47 21.29 -5.68
N PRO A 109 12.47 20.43 -5.38
CA PRO A 109 13.29 20.62 -4.19
C PRO A 109 13.94 22.01 -4.21
N LYS A 110 14.25 22.55 -3.03
CA LYS A 110 15.07 23.77 -2.90
C LYS A 110 16.54 23.38 -2.73
N CYS A 111 17.45 24.25 -3.16
CA CYS A 111 18.88 24.09 -2.93
C CYS A 111 19.18 24.17 -1.42
N SER A 112 19.95 23.21 -0.89
CA SER A 112 20.33 23.14 0.53
C SER A 112 21.13 24.35 1.01
N VAL A 113 21.97 24.93 0.14
CA VAL A 113 22.86 26.05 0.48
C VAL A 113 22.17 27.42 0.37
N CYS A 114 21.40 27.65 -0.70
CA CYS A 114 20.87 29.00 -1.02
C CYS A 114 19.33 29.09 -1.11
N GLN A 115 18.62 28.00 -0.79
CA GLN A 115 17.15 27.87 -0.73
C GLN A 115 16.36 28.21 -2.00
N ARG A 116 17.03 28.51 -3.12
CA ARG A 116 16.39 28.68 -4.44
C ARG A 116 15.74 27.36 -4.89
N PRO A 117 14.50 27.36 -5.44
CA PRO A 117 13.91 26.17 -6.06
C PRO A 117 14.71 25.70 -7.29
N TRP A 118 14.90 24.39 -7.41
CA TRP A 118 15.54 23.76 -8.56
C TRP A 118 14.63 23.75 -9.79
N GLN A 119 15.14 24.17 -10.95
CA GLN A 119 14.47 23.93 -12.23
C GLN A 119 14.64 22.46 -12.64
N PRO A 120 13.70 21.86 -13.41
CA PRO A 120 13.70 20.43 -13.67
C PRO A 120 14.97 19.92 -14.39
N GLU A 121 15.60 20.71 -15.27
CA GLU A 121 16.82 20.32 -16.00
C GLU A 121 18.16 20.74 -15.35
N GLU A 122 18.16 21.48 -14.23
CA GLU A 122 19.41 21.96 -13.58
C GLU A 122 20.17 20.81 -12.88
N LYS A 123 21.48 20.64 -13.21
CA LYS A 123 22.42 19.71 -12.52
C LYS A 123 23.20 20.36 -11.38
N PHE A 124 23.44 21.67 -11.48
CA PHE A 124 24.18 22.50 -10.51
C PHE A 124 23.39 23.79 -10.26
N CYS A 125 23.44 24.31 -9.04
CA CYS A 125 22.67 25.49 -8.68
C CYS A 125 23.33 26.75 -9.25
N PRO A 126 22.68 27.52 -10.15
CA PRO A 126 23.32 28.69 -10.79
C PRO A 126 23.56 29.87 -9.84
N LYS A 127 23.08 29.80 -8.58
CA LYS A 127 23.32 30.83 -7.55
C LYS A 127 24.52 30.55 -6.65
N CYS A 128 24.87 29.28 -6.41
CA CYS A 128 25.91 28.90 -5.43
C CYS A 128 26.80 27.71 -5.84
N GLY A 129 26.61 27.12 -7.02
CA GLY A 129 27.43 26.01 -7.54
C GLY A 129 27.11 24.62 -6.98
N GLU A 130 26.32 24.52 -5.91
CA GLU A 130 25.97 23.25 -5.25
C GLU A 130 25.38 22.23 -6.25
N ARG A 131 25.71 20.94 -6.10
CA ARG A 131 25.20 19.88 -6.99
C ARG A 131 23.78 19.48 -6.58
N ARG A 132 22.93 19.14 -7.54
CA ARG A 132 21.60 18.61 -7.24
C ARG A 132 21.72 17.21 -6.62
N PRO A 133 21.03 16.92 -5.49
CA PRO A 133 20.95 15.59 -4.91
C PRO A 133 20.09 14.65 -5.77
#